data_AF-A0A2P4QJY3-F1
#
_entry.id   AF-A0A2P4QJY3-F1
#
_cell.length_a   1.000
_cell.length_b   1.000
_cell.length_c   1.000
_cell.angle_alpha   90.00
_cell.angle_beta   90.00
_cell.angle_gamma   90.00
#
_symmetry.space_group_name_H-M   'P 1'
#
loop_
_entity.id
_entity.type
_entity.pdbx_description
1 polymer ?
#
loop_
_entity_poly.entity_id
_entity_poly.type
_entity_poly.pdbx_seq_one_letter_code
_entity_poly.pdbx_strand_id
1 'polypeptide(L)' 'MSNIRRELMRAVLNRSFTSIDYNIYVNFHEQYEFRKQFVLADNSLTKEEKT' A
#
# COMPACT_ATOMS: atom_id res chain seq x y z
N MET A 1 -8.48 -10.69 12.43
CA MET A 1 -8.78 -10.02 11.14
C MET A 1 -9.69 -10.92 10.31
N SER A 2 -10.78 -10.40 9.74
CA SER A 2 -11.73 -11.20 8.95
C SER A 2 -11.23 -11.44 7.52
N ASN A 3 -11.83 -12.40 6.80
CA ASN A 3 -11.49 -12.70 5.42
C ASN A 3 -11.61 -11.46 4.50
N ILE A 4 -12.69 -10.69 4.66
CA ILE A 4 -12.93 -9.44 3.92
C ILE A 4 -11.80 -8.43 4.13
N ARG A 5 -11.29 -8.32 5.36
CA ARG A 5 -10.22 -7.37 5.71
C ARG A 5 -8.88 -7.78 5.11
N ARG A 6 -8.58 -9.09 5.08
CA ARG A 6 -7.40 -9.62 4.39
C ARG A 6 -7.45 -9.37 2.88
N GLU A 7 -8.61 -9.54 2.26
CA GLU A 7 -8.80 -9.26 0.83
C GLU A 7 -8.65 -7.77 0.51
N LEU A 8 -9.21 -6.90 1.35
CA LEU A 8 -9.04 -5.45 1.24
C LEU A 8 -7.56 -5.05 1.32
N MET A 9 -6.83 -5.57 2.32
CA MET A 9 -5.40 -5.32 2.47
C MET A 9 -4.62 -5.77 1.23
N ARG A 10 -4.94 -6.96 0.70
CA ARG A 10 -4.33 -7.46 -0.54
C ARG A 10 -4.63 -6.55 -1.73
N ALA A 11 -5.84 -6.02 -1.84
CA ALA A 11 -6.22 -5.09 -2.90
C ALA A 11 -5.45 -3.76 -2.80
N VAL A 12 -5.32 -3.19 -1.60
CA VAL A 12 -4.54 -1.95 -1.36
C VAL A 12 -3.07 -2.17 -1.73
N LEU A 13 -2.47 -3.29 -1.31
CA LEU A 13 -1.10 -3.63 -1.66
C LEU A 13 -0.93 -3.79 -3.17
N ASN A 14 -1.82 -4.53 -3.84
CA ASN A 14 -1.77 -4.66 -5.30
C ASN A 14 -1.83 -3.29 -6.00
N ARG A 15 -2.73 -2.39 -5.57
CA ARG A 15 -2.81 -1.02 -6.11
C ARG A 15 -1.52 -0.24 -5.85
N SER A 16 -0.92 -0.37 -4.67
CA SER A 16 0.32 0.34 -4.35
C SER A 16 1.47 -0.14 -5.24
N PHE A 17 1.57 -1.44 -5.53
CA PHE A 17 2.54 -1.98 -6.49
C PHE A 17 2.30 -1.48 -7.92
N THR A 18 1.06 -1.47 -8.40
CA THR A 18 0.76 -1.02 -9.77
C THR A 18 0.89 0.50 -9.94
N SER A 19 0.89 1.26 -8.85
CA SER A 19 1.00 2.73 -8.88
C SER A 19 2.44 3.25 -8.82
N ILE A 20 3.44 2.36 -8.74
CA ILE A 20 4.85 2.76 -8.71
C ILE A 20 5.24 3.31 -10.09
N ASP A 21 5.64 4.57 -10.12
CA ASP A 21 6.40 5.12 -11.24
C ASP A 21 7.89 4.80 -11.06
N TYR A 22 8.38 3.86 -11.85
CA TYR A 22 9.77 3.39 -11.80
C TYR A 22 10.79 4.42 -12.33
N ASN A 23 10.36 5.49 -12.98
CA ASN A 23 11.24 6.59 -13.36
C ASN A 23 11.47 7.57 -12.20
N ILE A 24 10.55 7.62 -11.23
CA ILE A 24 10.64 8.48 -10.03
C ILE A 24 11.23 7.71 -8.85
N TYR A 25 10.73 6.49 -8.60
CA TYR A 25 11.17 5.62 -7.50
C TYR A 25 12.07 4.50 -8.05
N VAL A 26 13.32 4.87 -8.31
CA VAL A 26 14.28 4.05 -9.08
C VAL A 26 14.79 2.87 -8.26
N ASN A 27 15.00 3.07 -6.95
CA ASN A 27 15.54 2.03 -6.08
C ASN A 27 14.47 1.38 -5.18
N PHE A 28 14.82 0.22 -4.62
CA PHE A 28 13.89 -0.55 -3.77
C PHE A 28 13.46 0.20 -2.50
N HIS A 29 14.33 1.05 -1.94
CA HIS A 29 14.01 1.80 -0.73
C HIS A 29 12.96 2.88 -1.03
N GLU A 30 13.13 3.63 -2.12
CA GLU A 30 12.16 4.61 -2.62
C GLU A 30 10.80 3.98 -2.90
N GLN A 31 10.77 2.81 -3.57
CA GLN A 31 9.54 2.08 -3.84
C GLN A 31 8.88 1.58 -2.54
N TYR A 32 9.67 1.18 -1.55
CA TYR A 32 9.16 0.77 -0.24
C TYR A 32 8.52 1.94 0.49
N GLU A 33 9.18 3.09 0.56
CA GLU A 33 8.64 4.30 1.20
C GLU A 33 7.37 4.79 0.48
N PHE A 34 7.35 4.77 -0.86
CA PHE A 34 6.14 5.07 -1.63
C PHE A 34 4.97 4.16 -1.24
N ARG A 35 5.16 2.84 -1.27
CA ARG A 35 4.09 1.89 -0.92
C ARG A 35 3.62 2.07 0.52
N LYS A 36 4.54 2.37 1.46
CA LYS A 36 4.19 2.66 2.85
C LYS A 36 3.30 3.89 2.95
N GLN A 37 3.66 5.00 2.31
CA GLN A 37 2.83 6.22 2.30
C GLN A 37 1.49 5.98 1.60
N PHE A 38 1.49 5.23 0.50
CA PHE A 38 0.26 4.86 -0.23
C PHE A 38 -0.73 4.13 0.70
N VAL A 39 -0.26 3.10 1.43
CA VAL A 39 -1.08 2.33 2.38
C VAL A 39 -1.58 3.22 3.53
N LEU A 40 -0.73 4.09 4.07
CA LEU A 40 -1.11 5.02 5.14
C LEU A 40 -2.15 6.05 4.69
N ALA A 41 -2.10 6.48 3.43
CA ALA A 41 -3.04 7.42 2.83
C ALA A 41 -4.37 6.77 2.38
N ASP A 42 -4.42 5.45 2.22
CA ASP A 42 -5.61 4.77 1.70
C ASP A 42 -6.77 4.82 2.71
N ASN A 43 -7.87 5.48 2.33
CA ASN A 43 -9.03 5.69 3.20
C ASN A 43 -9.91 4.45 3.36
N SER A 44 -9.68 3.39 2.59
CA SER A 44 -10.40 2.12 2.77
C SER A 44 -9.92 1.34 4.00
N LEU A 45 -8.69 1.62 4.47
CA LEU A 45 -8.11 0.99 5.66
C LEU A 45 -8.45 1.77 6.93
N THR A 46 -8.73 1.06 8.03
CA THR A 46 -8.87 1.69 9.35
C THR A 46 -7.51 2.02 9.95
N LYS A 47 -7.49 2.85 10.99
CA LYS A 47 -6.26 3.20 11.71
C LYS A 47 -5.51 1.96 12.24
N GLU A 48 -6.26 0.97 12.73
CA GLU A 48 -5.68 -0.30 13.21
C GLU A 48 -5.04 -1.13 12.10
N GLU A 49 -5.50 -1.01 10.85
CA GLU A 49 -4.92 -1.73 9.71
C GLU A 49 -3.68 -1.06 9.12
N LYS A 50 -3.52 0.24 9.41
CA LYS A 50 -2.39 1.05 8.97
C LYS A 50 -1.18 0.93 9.91
N THR A 51 -1.36 0.29 11.07
CA THR A 51 -0.37 0.14 12.15
C THR A 51 0.21 -1.26 12.11
#